data_AF-A0A6J5JMY9-F1
#
_entry.id   AF-A0A6J5JMY9-F1
#
_cell.length_a   1.000
_cell.length_b   1.000
_cell.length_c   1.000
_cell.angle_alpha   90.00
_cell.angle_beta   90.00
_cell.angle_gamma   90.00
#
_symmetry.space_group_name_H-M   'P 1'
#
loop_
_entity.id
_entity.type
_entity.pdbx_description
1 polymer ?
#
loop_
_entity_poly.entity_id
_entity_poly.type
_entity_poly.pdbx_seq_one_letter_code
_entity_poly.pdbx_strand_id
1 'polypeptide(L)'
;MTETIGCLIFGALLIFMGLIGSSLKRLPLSAAMVYLGIGFLIGPAGLGFLSLTLPDDVTHLRIAAEIGLLISLFAIGLRLRVPPADRRWMLPIRLGVVAMIFTVASIAALGMLVLHLSLGVAVLLGAMIAPTDPVLAHDVGVRDAGDVELVRFSLSGEGGINDGTAYPCAVIGLLACGSGTMSELHWSMLGGIAWGITSGVGAGWLLGFATARLVAFLRSRHGQALGLEGFFALGLIMLSYGVTLAIHGYGFLAVFAAGVAMRRVEHRTSGRKTSKETVGIVDSEDVEATATDPDKAHAFVAESVMGFTIELEHIAEAVLILLIGALVSGYWVDMLTWAGAAVVATLLFVIRPAATRLALIGSRASRHQRRLISWFGIRGVGSLYYLMLALEQGPRAQLLPLVPWVLAIIAMSIVLHGISAAPLMRRYA
;
A
#
# COMPACT_ATOMS: atom_id res chain seq x y z
N MET A 1 27.90 -0.39 19.77
CA MET A 1 27.81 1.05 19.42
C MET A 1 26.82 1.31 18.30
N THR A 2 26.85 0.56 17.21
CA THR A 2 25.92 0.72 16.07
C THR A 2 24.46 0.56 16.47
N GLU A 3 24.12 -0.45 17.27
CA GLU A 3 22.77 -0.66 17.82
C GLU A 3 22.30 0.51 18.69
N THR A 4 23.17 1.00 19.58
CA THR A 4 22.90 2.16 20.45
C THR A 4 22.62 3.42 19.64
N ILE A 5 23.44 3.69 18.61
CA ILE A 5 23.27 4.84 17.72
C ILE A 5 21.96 4.70 16.93
N GLY A 6 21.63 3.49 16.46
CA GLY A 6 20.37 3.20 15.78
C GLY A 6 19.15 3.51 16.67
N CYS A 7 19.13 3.04 17.92
CA CYS A 7 18.06 3.34 18.87
C CYS A 7 17.93 4.84 19.15
N LEU A 8 19.05 5.56 19.32
CA LEU A 8 19.05 7.00 19.55
C LEU A 8 18.50 7.78 18.35
N ILE A 9 18.94 7.45 17.13
CA ILE A 9 18.47 8.09 15.91
C ILE A 9 16.98 7.83 15.69
N PHE A 10 16.56 6.57 15.80
CA PHE A 10 15.17 6.21 15.58
C PHE A 10 14.23 6.82 16.64
N GLY A 11 14.62 6.78 17.92
CA GLY A 11 13.88 7.43 18.99
C GLY A 11 13.79 8.95 18.80
N ALA A 12 14.92 9.61 18.49
CA ALA A 12 14.94 11.05 18.22
C ALA A 12 14.09 11.42 17.00
N LEU A 13 14.10 10.60 15.94
CA LEU A 13 13.28 10.78 14.75
C LEU A 13 11.79 10.74 15.08
N LEU A 14 11.34 9.72 15.82
CA LEU A 14 9.94 9.58 16.20
C LEU A 14 9.46 10.77 17.05
N ILE A 15 10.28 11.20 18.02
CA ILE A 15 10.00 12.38 18.85
C ILE A 15 9.94 13.64 17.98
N PHE A 16 10.96 13.86 17.15
CA PHE A 16 11.04 15.02 16.25
C PHE A 16 9.80 15.10 15.36
N MET A 17 9.37 13.98 14.80
CA MET A 17 8.23 13.96 13.89
C MET A 17 6.90 14.19 14.61
N GLY A 18 6.75 13.67 15.82
CA GLY A 18 5.63 14.00 16.70
C GLY A 18 5.54 15.49 17.02
N LEU A 19 6.68 16.16 17.23
CA LEU A 19 6.75 17.59 17.54
C LEU A 19 6.50 18.47 16.30
N ILE A 20 7.08 18.12 15.16
CA ILE A 20 7.07 18.97 13.96
C ILE A 20 5.85 18.72 13.06
N GLY A 21 5.08 17.66 13.28
CA GLY A 21 3.92 17.28 12.46
C GLY A 21 2.87 18.40 12.30
N SER A 22 2.68 19.25 13.31
CA SER A 22 1.77 20.42 13.22
C SER A 22 2.34 21.54 12.33
N SER A 23 3.65 21.71 12.33
CA SER A 23 4.38 22.74 11.57
C SER A 23 4.58 22.33 10.11
N LEU A 24 4.82 21.04 9.84
CA LEU A 24 4.92 20.47 8.49
C LEU A 24 3.67 20.72 7.65
N LYS A 25 2.47 20.75 8.26
CA LYS A 25 1.19 21.04 7.58
C LYS A 25 1.17 22.42 6.87
N ARG A 26 2.07 23.33 7.25
CA ARG A 26 2.19 24.67 6.64
C ARG A 26 3.14 24.70 5.45
N LEU A 27 4.02 23.71 5.30
CA LEU A 27 4.98 23.60 4.21
C LEU A 27 4.47 22.60 3.14
N PRO A 28 4.88 22.74 1.87
CA PRO A 28 4.62 21.74 0.84
C PRO A 28 5.60 20.55 0.97
N LEU A 29 5.73 20.00 2.18
CA LEU A 29 6.61 18.88 2.51
C LEU A 29 5.81 17.76 3.17
N SER A 30 5.85 16.56 2.57
CA SER A 30 5.23 15.37 3.16
C SER A 30 6.14 14.71 4.20
N ALA A 31 5.56 13.93 5.11
CA ALA A 31 6.32 13.18 6.11
C ALA A 31 7.33 12.21 5.44
N ALA A 32 6.89 11.51 4.40
CA ALA A 32 7.73 10.65 3.59
C ALA A 32 8.98 11.34 3.02
N MET A 33 8.90 12.60 2.58
CA MET A 33 10.08 13.34 2.11
C MET A 33 11.11 13.55 3.22
N VAL A 34 10.65 13.84 4.43
CA VAL A 34 11.52 14.01 5.61
C VAL A 34 12.17 12.70 5.98
N TYR A 35 11.40 11.61 6.05
CA TYR A 35 11.93 10.27 6.33
C TYR A 35 12.93 9.82 5.27
N LEU A 36 12.65 10.09 4.00
CA LEU A 36 13.54 9.76 2.88
C LEU A 36 14.86 10.52 3.00
N GLY A 37 14.81 11.83 3.30
CA GLY A 37 15.99 12.66 3.48
C GLY A 37 16.83 12.27 4.69
N ILE A 38 16.18 11.90 5.79
CA ILE A 38 16.88 11.42 7.00
C ILE A 38 17.50 10.06 6.74
N GLY A 39 16.76 9.13 6.12
CA GLY A 39 17.28 7.84 5.67
C GLY A 39 18.49 8.00 4.75
N PHE A 40 18.44 8.97 3.83
CA PHE A 40 19.55 9.29 2.97
C PHE A 40 20.78 9.76 3.76
N LEU A 41 20.58 10.67 4.72
CA LEU A 41 21.64 11.26 5.54
C LEU A 41 22.30 10.23 6.47
N ILE A 42 21.55 9.29 7.04
CA ILE A 42 22.13 8.25 7.90
C ILE A 42 22.76 7.10 7.09
N GLY A 43 22.43 7.03 5.79
CA GLY A 43 22.94 6.01 4.87
C GLY A 43 24.41 6.21 4.46
N PRO A 44 24.93 5.34 3.59
CA PRO A 44 26.35 5.29 3.23
C PRO A 44 26.94 6.59 2.67
N ALA A 45 26.16 7.38 1.91
CA ALA A 45 26.64 8.65 1.34
C ALA A 45 26.67 9.80 2.35
N GLY A 46 26.04 9.66 3.51
CA GLY A 46 26.00 10.66 4.58
C GLY A 46 26.86 10.26 5.77
N LEU A 47 26.22 9.85 6.87
CA LEU A 47 26.85 9.50 8.13
C LEU A 47 27.30 8.03 8.20
N GLY A 48 26.81 7.17 7.30
CA GLY A 48 27.20 5.76 7.24
C GLY A 48 26.77 4.92 8.45
N PHE A 49 25.75 5.34 9.19
CA PHE A 49 25.24 4.59 10.36
C PHE A 49 24.33 3.43 9.99
N LEU A 50 23.63 3.55 8.86
CA LEU A 50 22.76 2.50 8.32
C LEU A 50 23.24 2.14 6.91
N SER A 51 24.03 1.08 6.81
CA SER A 51 24.52 0.57 5.54
C SER A 51 23.75 -0.68 5.15
N LEU A 52 22.82 -0.53 4.21
CA LEU A 52 22.08 -1.63 3.62
C LEU A 52 22.76 -2.04 2.31
N THR A 53 23.08 -3.32 2.18
CA THR A 53 23.76 -3.88 1.02
C THR A 53 22.91 -4.96 0.36
N LEU A 54 22.69 -4.84 -0.94
CA LEU A 54 22.06 -5.89 -1.74
C LEU A 54 23.18 -6.74 -2.37
N PRO A 55 23.13 -8.08 -2.25
CA PRO A 55 21.93 -8.89 -1.99
C PRO A 55 21.71 -9.30 -0.52
N ASP A 56 22.60 -8.96 0.41
CA ASP A 56 22.62 -9.54 1.76
C ASP A 56 21.37 -9.18 2.59
N ASP A 57 20.88 -7.95 2.49
CA ASP A 57 19.72 -7.48 3.27
C ASP A 57 18.36 -7.74 2.61
N VAL A 58 18.33 -8.40 1.43
CA VAL A 58 17.11 -8.55 0.60
C VAL A 58 15.94 -9.18 1.38
N THR A 59 16.20 -10.26 2.13
CA THR A 59 15.15 -10.96 2.87
C THR A 59 14.59 -10.11 4.00
N HIS A 60 15.44 -9.40 4.74
CA HIS A 60 15.00 -8.52 5.84
C HIS A 60 14.19 -7.33 5.31
N LEU A 61 14.63 -6.73 4.21
CA LEU A 61 13.92 -5.64 3.54
C LEU A 61 12.59 -6.09 2.95
N ARG A 62 12.53 -7.30 2.36
CA ARG A 62 11.26 -7.88 1.89
C ARG A 62 10.27 -8.04 3.03
N ILE A 63 10.68 -8.68 4.13
CA ILE A 63 9.80 -8.94 5.28
C ILE A 63 9.32 -7.61 5.89
N ALA A 64 10.19 -6.62 6.03
CA ALA A 64 9.80 -5.30 6.51
C ALA A 64 8.73 -4.65 5.61
N ALA A 65 8.97 -4.63 4.28
CA ALA A 65 8.03 -4.06 3.32
C ALA A 65 6.70 -4.82 3.30
N GLU A 66 6.76 -6.15 3.39
CA GLU A 66 5.59 -7.03 3.49
C GLU A 66 4.72 -6.69 4.70
N ILE A 67 5.32 -6.56 5.89
CA ILE A 67 4.60 -6.20 7.12
C ILE A 67 3.92 -4.83 6.96
N GLY A 68 4.62 -3.82 6.44
CA GLY A 68 4.04 -2.50 6.25
C GLY A 68 2.89 -2.48 5.23
N LEU A 69 3.01 -3.24 4.14
CA LEU A 69 1.92 -3.40 3.17
C LEU A 69 0.71 -4.08 3.80
N LEU A 70 0.90 -5.14 4.60
CA LEU A 70 -0.21 -5.82 5.27
C LEU A 70 -0.98 -4.86 6.20
N ILE A 71 -0.25 -4.05 6.97
CA ILE A 71 -0.84 -3.03 7.86
C ILE A 71 -1.64 -2.00 7.04
N SER A 72 -1.04 -1.42 6.00
CA SER A 72 -1.69 -0.37 5.21
C SER A 72 -2.87 -0.88 4.39
N LEU A 73 -2.78 -2.07 3.78
CA LEU A 73 -3.89 -2.69 3.05
C LEU A 73 -5.09 -2.96 3.98
N PHE A 74 -4.83 -3.43 5.20
CA PHE A 74 -5.89 -3.59 6.20
C PHE A 74 -6.52 -2.24 6.57
N ALA A 75 -5.69 -1.21 6.81
CA ALA A 75 -6.14 0.14 7.11
C ALA A 75 -7.04 0.70 6.01
N ILE A 76 -6.64 0.55 4.74
CA ILE A 76 -7.45 0.96 3.59
C ILE A 76 -8.77 0.19 3.57
N GLY A 77 -8.74 -1.12 3.79
CA GLY A 77 -9.96 -1.93 3.85
C GLY A 77 -10.96 -1.39 4.88
N LEU A 78 -10.47 -0.97 6.06
CA LEU A 78 -11.30 -0.36 7.11
C LEU A 78 -11.82 1.04 6.74
N ARG A 79 -11.06 1.83 5.98
CA ARG A 79 -11.48 3.17 5.53
C ARG A 79 -12.56 3.11 4.44
N LEU A 80 -12.59 2.05 3.63
CA LEU A 80 -13.53 1.88 2.52
C LEU A 80 -14.91 1.38 2.98
N ARG A 81 -15.81 2.33 3.26
CA ARG A 81 -17.14 2.07 3.84
C ARG A 81 -18.24 1.65 2.83
N VAL A 82 -17.89 1.29 1.60
CA VAL A 82 -18.86 1.12 0.50
C VAL A 82 -19.25 -0.35 0.31
N PRO A 83 -20.55 -0.70 0.16
CA PRO A 83 -20.98 -2.06 -0.12
C PRO A 83 -20.26 -2.66 -1.35
N PRO A 84 -19.82 -3.93 -1.33
CA PRO A 84 -19.12 -4.54 -2.47
C PRO A 84 -19.89 -4.52 -3.80
N ALA A 85 -21.23 -4.56 -3.73
CA ALA A 85 -22.11 -4.52 -4.90
C ALA A 85 -22.34 -3.10 -5.46
N ASP A 86 -21.80 -2.06 -4.83
CA ASP A 86 -21.98 -0.68 -5.29
C ASP A 86 -21.15 -0.42 -6.56
N ARG A 87 -21.74 0.31 -7.51
CA ARG A 87 -21.09 0.72 -8.77
C ARG A 87 -19.84 1.58 -8.55
N ARG A 88 -19.69 2.20 -7.37
CA ARG A 88 -18.49 2.99 -7.01
C ARG A 88 -17.20 2.16 -7.06
N TRP A 89 -17.26 0.85 -6.80
CA TRP A 89 -16.10 -0.06 -6.89
C TRP A 89 -15.55 -0.22 -8.31
N MET A 90 -16.36 0.05 -9.33
CA MET A 90 -15.95 -0.06 -10.73
C MET A 90 -14.70 0.79 -11.03
N LEU A 91 -14.59 1.96 -10.41
CA LEU A 91 -13.50 2.89 -10.67
C LEU A 91 -12.17 2.42 -10.05
N PRO A 92 -12.10 2.08 -8.75
CA PRO A 92 -10.96 1.36 -8.15
C PRO A 92 -10.55 0.10 -8.92
N ILE A 93 -11.51 -0.76 -9.30
CA ILE A 93 -11.20 -2.02 -10.00
C ILE A 93 -10.57 -1.75 -11.38
N ARG A 94 -11.10 -0.78 -12.13
CA ARG A 94 -10.51 -0.39 -13.43
C ARG A 94 -9.09 0.15 -13.27
N LEU A 95 -8.84 0.95 -12.23
CA LEU A 95 -7.49 1.49 -11.97
C LEU A 95 -6.53 0.38 -11.50
N GLY A 96 -6.92 -0.39 -10.49
CA GLY A 96 -6.09 -1.43 -9.88
C GLY A 96 -5.85 -2.65 -10.76
N VAL A 97 -6.73 -2.94 -11.74
CA VAL A 97 -6.57 -4.08 -12.66
C VAL A 97 -6.21 -3.62 -14.07
N VAL A 98 -7.07 -2.84 -14.73
CA VAL A 98 -6.90 -2.51 -16.16
C VAL A 98 -5.73 -1.54 -16.37
N ALA A 99 -5.68 -0.44 -15.61
CA ALA A 99 -4.58 0.50 -15.73
C ALA A 99 -3.25 -0.15 -15.33
N MET A 100 -3.30 -1.04 -14.33
CA MET A 100 -2.13 -1.77 -13.87
C MET A 100 -1.58 -2.73 -14.91
N ILE A 101 -2.40 -3.61 -15.49
CA ILE A 101 -1.99 -4.54 -16.56
C ILE A 101 -1.40 -3.75 -17.74
N PHE A 102 -2.05 -2.65 -18.13
CA PHE A 102 -1.53 -1.80 -19.21
C PHE A 102 -0.19 -1.16 -18.84
N THR A 103 -0.01 -0.74 -17.58
CA THR A 103 1.26 -0.18 -17.08
C THR A 103 2.36 -1.23 -17.12
N VAL A 104 2.11 -2.44 -16.59
CA VAL A 104 3.06 -3.57 -16.63
C VAL A 104 3.43 -3.90 -18.07
N ALA A 105 2.45 -4.05 -18.96
CA ALA A 105 2.66 -4.37 -20.37
C ALA A 105 3.47 -3.28 -21.09
N SER A 106 3.19 -2.00 -20.82
CA SER A 106 3.92 -0.88 -21.42
C SER A 106 5.37 -0.81 -20.94
N ILE A 107 5.61 -1.04 -19.65
CA ILE A 107 6.97 -1.09 -19.08
C ILE A 107 7.72 -2.31 -19.62
N ALA A 108 7.06 -3.47 -19.71
CA ALA A 108 7.66 -4.67 -20.27
C ALA A 108 8.03 -4.47 -21.76
N ALA A 109 7.14 -3.88 -22.55
CA ALA A 109 7.43 -3.53 -23.94
C ALA A 109 8.61 -2.56 -24.05
N LEU A 110 8.66 -1.52 -23.21
CA LEU A 110 9.80 -0.59 -23.16
C LEU A 110 11.09 -1.33 -22.78
N GLY A 111 11.04 -2.20 -21.77
CA GLY A 111 12.17 -3.01 -21.31
C GLY A 111 12.72 -3.93 -22.40
N MET A 112 11.85 -4.56 -23.18
CA MET A 112 12.27 -5.43 -24.28
C MET A 112 12.80 -4.63 -25.47
N LEU A 113 12.09 -3.59 -25.89
CA LEU A 113 12.38 -2.87 -27.14
C LEU A 113 13.55 -1.88 -27.01
N VAL A 114 13.69 -1.23 -25.86
CA VAL A 114 14.69 -0.16 -25.65
C VAL A 114 15.86 -0.69 -24.82
N LEU A 115 15.55 -1.43 -23.75
CA LEU A 115 16.56 -1.90 -22.79
C LEU A 115 17.08 -3.31 -23.10
N HIS A 116 16.55 -3.95 -24.15
CA HIS A 116 16.93 -5.29 -24.61
C HIS A 116 16.86 -6.36 -23.50
N LEU A 117 15.93 -6.18 -22.56
CA LEU A 117 15.70 -7.12 -21.45
C LEU A 117 14.98 -8.36 -21.96
N SER A 118 15.27 -9.50 -21.32
CA SER A 118 14.48 -10.72 -21.51
C SER A 118 13.03 -10.49 -21.09
N LEU A 119 12.08 -11.21 -21.70
CA LEU A 119 10.65 -11.05 -21.42
C LEU A 119 10.34 -11.18 -19.92
N GLY A 120 10.92 -12.16 -19.23
CA GLY A 120 10.73 -12.35 -17.79
C GLY A 120 11.21 -11.16 -16.97
N VAL A 121 12.42 -10.65 -17.23
CA VAL A 121 12.98 -9.49 -16.53
C VAL A 121 12.19 -8.21 -16.84
N ALA A 122 11.72 -8.04 -18.08
CA ALA A 122 10.91 -6.89 -18.46
C ALA A 122 9.53 -6.88 -17.78
N VAL A 123 8.88 -8.04 -17.69
CA VAL A 123 7.62 -8.21 -16.94
C VAL A 123 7.83 -7.99 -15.45
N LEU A 124 8.92 -8.50 -14.87
CA LEU A 124 9.31 -8.24 -13.48
C LEU A 124 9.50 -6.76 -13.21
N LEU A 125 10.24 -6.05 -14.07
CA LEU A 125 10.43 -4.60 -13.94
C LEU A 125 9.08 -3.86 -13.97
N GLY A 126 8.18 -4.28 -14.85
CA GLY A 126 6.80 -3.80 -14.87
C GLY A 126 6.07 -4.07 -13.55
N ALA A 127 6.13 -5.29 -13.01
CA ALA A 127 5.49 -5.67 -11.77
C ALA A 127 6.06 -4.94 -10.53
N MET A 128 7.35 -4.56 -10.54
CA MET A 128 7.95 -3.77 -9.47
C MET A 128 7.45 -2.32 -9.48
N ILE A 129 7.30 -1.71 -10.65
CA ILE A 129 7.10 -0.27 -10.78
C ILE A 129 5.64 0.12 -11.05
N ALA A 130 4.82 -0.80 -11.57
CA ALA A 130 3.41 -0.57 -11.83
C ALA A 130 2.47 -0.46 -10.60
N PRO A 131 2.74 -1.05 -9.42
CA PRO A 131 1.90 -0.91 -8.24
C PRO A 131 1.97 0.49 -7.65
N THR A 132 0.82 1.05 -7.28
CA THR A 132 0.74 2.35 -6.60
C THR A 132 0.84 2.15 -5.10
N ASP A 133 1.40 3.09 -4.35
CA ASP A 133 1.68 2.84 -2.94
C ASP A 133 0.51 3.26 -2.04
N PRO A 134 -0.17 2.32 -1.36
CA PRO A 134 -1.16 2.65 -0.35
C PRO A 134 -0.59 3.41 0.85
N VAL A 135 0.65 3.07 1.27
CA VAL A 135 1.28 3.60 2.49
C VAL A 135 1.52 5.11 2.38
N LEU A 136 2.02 5.55 1.23
CA LEU A 136 2.35 6.95 0.95
C LEU A 136 1.14 7.80 0.56
N ALA A 137 -0.02 7.19 0.33
CA ALA A 137 -1.18 7.88 -0.19
C ALA A 137 -2.04 8.57 0.89
N HIS A 138 -1.63 8.58 2.17
CA HIS A 138 -2.46 9.13 3.26
C HIS A 138 -2.93 10.57 2.98
N ASP A 139 -2.08 11.45 2.44
CA ASP A 139 -2.42 12.86 2.22
C ASP A 139 -3.49 13.09 1.13
N VAL A 140 -3.60 12.15 0.18
CA VAL A 140 -4.47 12.20 -1.01
C VAL A 140 -5.62 11.18 -0.97
N GLY A 141 -5.56 10.21 -0.07
CA GLY A 141 -6.55 9.17 0.13
C GLY A 141 -7.72 9.58 1.02
N VAL A 142 -8.55 8.59 1.36
CA VAL A 142 -9.69 8.72 2.28
C VAL A 142 -9.15 9.10 3.67
N ARG A 143 -9.53 10.29 4.15
CA ARG A 143 -9.09 10.82 5.45
C ARG A 143 -9.95 10.34 6.61
N ASP A 144 -11.26 10.36 6.41
CA ASP A 144 -12.24 9.93 7.39
C ASP A 144 -13.12 8.84 6.78
N ALA A 145 -13.52 7.90 7.62
CA ALA A 145 -14.30 6.76 7.17
C ALA A 145 -15.72 7.20 6.77
N GLY A 146 -15.97 7.23 5.45
CA GLY A 146 -17.19 7.82 4.87
C GLY A 146 -16.91 8.89 3.82
N ASP A 147 -15.64 9.28 3.63
CA ASP A 147 -15.21 10.08 2.49
C ASP A 147 -15.41 9.29 1.19
N VAL A 148 -16.53 9.59 0.53
CA VAL A 148 -16.96 8.99 -0.74
C VAL A 148 -16.66 9.91 -1.92
N GLU A 149 -15.82 10.92 -1.70
CA GLU A 149 -15.37 11.83 -2.75
C GLU A 149 -14.59 11.03 -3.80
N LEU A 150 -15.00 11.17 -5.06
CA LEU A 150 -14.68 10.22 -6.13
C LEU A 150 -13.18 9.99 -6.27
N VAL A 151 -12.37 11.05 -6.17
CA VAL A 151 -10.91 10.94 -6.36
C VAL A 151 -10.28 10.17 -5.20
N ARG A 152 -10.56 10.57 -3.96
CA ARG A 152 -10.00 9.95 -2.75
C ARG A 152 -10.39 8.49 -2.61
N PHE A 153 -11.67 8.18 -2.83
CA PHE A 153 -12.17 6.80 -2.81
C PHE A 153 -11.48 5.94 -3.88
N SER A 154 -11.31 6.49 -5.09
CA SER A 154 -10.69 5.76 -6.20
C SER A 154 -9.22 5.50 -5.99
N LEU A 155 -8.47 6.48 -5.49
CA LEU A 155 -7.03 6.35 -5.20
C LEU A 155 -6.79 5.34 -4.07
N SER A 156 -7.58 5.41 -2.99
CA SER A 156 -7.45 4.48 -1.87
C SER A 156 -7.83 3.05 -2.29
N GLY A 157 -8.92 2.89 -3.05
CA GLY A 157 -9.33 1.59 -3.56
C GLY A 157 -8.37 1.01 -4.61
N GLU A 158 -7.74 1.86 -5.43
CA GLU A 158 -6.67 1.44 -6.34
C GLU A 158 -5.49 0.87 -5.54
N GLY A 159 -5.06 1.59 -4.49
CA GLY A 159 -4.01 1.16 -3.55
C GLY A 159 -4.28 -0.19 -2.89
N GLY A 160 -5.54 -0.51 -2.61
CA GLY A 160 -5.93 -1.80 -2.02
C GLY A 160 -6.02 -2.97 -3.01
N ILE A 161 -6.30 -2.69 -4.29
CA ILE A 161 -6.53 -3.71 -5.32
C ILE A 161 -5.23 -4.05 -6.08
N ASN A 162 -4.31 -3.10 -6.18
CA ASN A 162 -3.14 -3.21 -7.04
C ASN A 162 -2.25 -4.41 -6.70
N ASP A 163 -2.04 -4.76 -5.42
CA ASP A 163 -1.21 -5.90 -5.02
C ASP A 163 -1.82 -7.23 -5.46
N GLY A 164 -3.15 -7.29 -5.54
CA GLY A 164 -3.89 -8.42 -6.10
C GLY A 164 -3.62 -8.63 -7.61
N THR A 165 -3.14 -7.60 -8.32
CA THR A 165 -2.75 -7.66 -9.74
C THR A 165 -1.23 -7.73 -9.92
N ALA A 166 -0.47 -7.02 -9.07
CA ALA A 166 0.99 -6.98 -9.07
C ALA A 166 1.61 -8.34 -8.84
N TYR A 167 1.14 -9.05 -7.81
CA TYR A 167 1.69 -10.34 -7.41
C TYR A 167 1.58 -11.39 -8.54
N PRO A 168 0.42 -11.59 -9.20
CA PRO A 168 0.35 -12.38 -10.41
C PRO A 168 1.42 -11.99 -11.42
N CYS A 169 1.49 -10.72 -11.83
CA CYS A 169 2.46 -10.24 -12.81
C CYS A 169 3.91 -10.54 -12.41
N ALA A 170 4.27 -10.39 -11.13
CA ALA A 170 5.59 -10.73 -10.62
C ALA A 170 5.89 -12.23 -10.77
N VAL A 171 4.93 -13.11 -10.41
CA VAL A 171 5.05 -14.56 -10.57
C VAL A 171 5.18 -14.94 -12.06
N ILE A 172 4.41 -14.31 -12.95
CA ILE A 172 4.54 -14.52 -14.41
C ILE A 172 5.97 -14.19 -14.86
N GLY A 173 6.49 -13.04 -14.42
CA GLY A 173 7.85 -12.61 -14.75
C GLY A 173 8.92 -13.57 -14.23
N LEU A 174 8.79 -14.06 -12.99
CA LEU A 174 9.69 -15.06 -12.39
C LEU A 174 9.68 -16.37 -13.20
N LEU A 175 8.49 -16.88 -13.54
CA LEU A 175 8.36 -18.11 -14.33
C LEU A 175 8.99 -17.95 -15.72
N ALA A 176 8.74 -16.82 -16.38
CA ALA A 176 9.30 -16.52 -17.70
C ALA A 176 10.84 -16.39 -17.69
N CYS A 177 11.44 -16.00 -16.55
CA CYS A 177 12.90 -16.02 -16.38
C CYS A 177 13.47 -17.46 -16.32
N GLY A 178 12.70 -18.43 -15.80
CA GLY A 178 13.14 -19.80 -15.61
C GLY A 178 12.98 -20.70 -16.85
N SER A 179 11.90 -20.54 -17.62
CA SER A 179 11.55 -21.47 -18.71
C SER A 179 11.83 -20.94 -20.13
N GLY A 180 12.19 -19.67 -20.31
CA GLY A 180 12.55 -19.08 -21.62
C GLY A 180 11.42 -18.96 -22.66
N THR A 181 10.31 -19.67 -22.50
CA THR A 181 9.14 -19.62 -23.39
C THR A 181 7.85 -19.47 -22.60
N MET A 182 7.08 -18.42 -22.93
CA MET A 182 5.69 -18.24 -22.47
C MET A 182 4.68 -19.05 -23.31
N SER A 183 5.14 -19.97 -24.17
CA SER A 183 4.29 -20.66 -25.14
C SER A 183 3.29 -21.62 -24.50
N GLU A 184 3.42 -21.90 -23.22
CA GLU A 184 2.46 -22.68 -22.45
C GLU A 184 1.92 -21.82 -21.30
N LEU A 185 1.11 -20.82 -21.65
CA LEU A 185 0.17 -20.21 -20.71
C LEU A 185 -0.86 -21.29 -20.34
N HIS A 186 -0.45 -22.23 -19.48
CA HIS A 186 -1.24 -23.39 -19.14
C HIS A 186 -2.54 -22.96 -18.45
N TRP A 187 -3.61 -23.68 -18.73
CA TRP A 187 -4.91 -23.52 -18.05
C TRP A 187 -4.77 -23.61 -16.52
N SER A 188 -3.76 -24.35 -16.04
CA SER A 188 -3.38 -24.43 -14.63
C SER A 188 -2.91 -23.11 -14.04
N MET A 189 -2.22 -22.26 -14.81
CA MET A 189 -1.74 -20.96 -14.35
C MET A 189 -2.89 -19.96 -14.22
N LEU A 190 -3.79 -19.91 -15.21
CA LEU A 190 -5.02 -19.12 -15.11
C LEU A 190 -5.90 -19.61 -13.95
N GLY A 191 -6.00 -20.93 -13.78
CA GLY A 191 -6.68 -21.55 -12.64
C GLY A 191 -6.05 -21.17 -11.29
N GLY A 192 -4.72 -21.15 -11.21
CA GLY A 192 -3.97 -20.74 -10.01
C GLY A 192 -4.15 -19.27 -9.68
N ILE A 193 -4.18 -18.38 -10.68
CA ILE A 193 -4.47 -16.95 -10.47
C ILE A 193 -5.91 -16.75 -10.00
N ALA A 194 -6.86 -17.41 -10.67
CA ALA A 194 -8.27 -17.33 -10.28
C ALA A 194 -8.48 -17.88 -8.86
N TRP A 195 -7.88 -19.01 -8.51
CA TRP A 195 -7.87 -19.56 -7.16
C TRP A 195 -7.24 -18.59 -6.17
N GLY A 196 -6.07 -18.03 -6.48
CA GLY A 196 -5.37 -17.05 -5.64
C GLY A 196 -6.24 -15.86 -5.25
N ILE A 197 -6.91 -15.28 -6.25
CA ILE A 197 -7.83 -14.15 -6.06
C ILE A 197 -9.06 -14.58 -5.25
N THR A 198 -9.74 -15.64 -5.66
CA THR A 198 -11.00 -16.08 -5.04
C THR A 198 -10.82 -16.57 -3.61
N SER A 199 -9.77 -17.35 -3.35
CA SER A 199 -9.41 -17.81 -2.00
C SER A 199 -8.97 -16.65 -1.11
N GLY A 200 -8.19 -15.69 -1.63
CA GLY A 200 -7.79 -14.51 -0.87
C GLY A 200 -8.99 -13.67 -0.44
N VAL A 201 -9.84 -13.27 -1.40
CA VAL A 201 -11.07 -12.51 -1.08
C VAL A 201 -11.99 -13.31 -0.15
N GLY A 202 -12.18 -14.61 -0.42
CA GLY A 202 -13.09 -15.47 0.35
C GLY A 202 -12.64 -15.69 1.80
N ALA A 203 -11.38 -16.09 2.00
CA ALA A 203 -10.83 -16.34 3.33
C ALA A 203 -10.75 -15.05 4.16
N GLY A 204 -10.24 -13.97 3.56
CA GLY A 204 -10.20 -12.65 4.19
C GLY A 204 -11.59 -12.15 4.61
N TRP A 205 -12.56 -12.24 3.69
CA TRP A 205 -13.93 -11.84 3.98
C TRP A 205 -14.55 -12.67 5.12
N LEU A 206 -14.38 -13.99 5.08
CA LEU A 206 -14.90 -14.89 6.11
C LEU A 206 -14.33 -14.57 7.49
N LEU A 207 -13.00 -14.42 7.58
CA LEU A 207 -12.31 -14.14 8.84
C LEU A 207 -12.66 -12.74 9.37
N GLY A 208 -12.65 -11.71 8.51
CA GLY A 208 -13.03 -10.35 8.92
C GLY A 208 -14.49 -10.28 9.41
N PHE A 209 -15.41 -10.95 8.70
CA PHE A 209 -16.81 -11.03 9.10
C PHE A 209 -16.99 -11.82 10.42
N ALA A 210 -16.34 -12.97 10.55
CA ALA A 210 -16.44 -13.83 11.73
C ALA A 210 -15.89 -13.12 12.97
N THR A 211 -14.71 -12.50 12.87
CA THR A 211 -14.09 -11.74 13.97
C THR A 211 -14.96 -10.57 14.40
N ALA A 212 -15.46 -9.77 13.45
CA ALA A 212 -16.35 -8.65 13.77
C ALA A 212 -17.61 -9.12 14.51
N ARG A 213 -18.20 -10.25 14.07
CA ARG A 213 -19.40 -10.82 14.70
C ARG A 213 -19.13 -11.49 16.06
N LEU A 214 -17.95 -12.07 16.25
CA LEU A 214 -17.53 -12.65 17.51
C LEU A 214 -17.32 -11.57 18.56
N VAL A 215 -16.56 -10.53 18.22
CA VAL A 215 -16.30 -9.37 19.10
C VAL A 215 -17.62 -8.68 19.49
N ALA A 216 -18.50 -8.49 18.51
CA ALA A 216 -19.87 -8.03 18.69
C ALA A 216 -20.64 -8.84 19.75
N PHE A 217 -20.70 -10.15 19.57
CA PHE A 217 -21.43 -11.07 20.43
C PHE A 217 -20.88 -11.13 21.86
N LEU A 218 -19.55 -11.15 22.01
CA LEU A 218 -18.90 -11.22 23.32
C LEU A 218 -19.17 -9.95 24.13
N ARG A 219 -19.09 -8.77 23.51
CA ARG A 219 -19.41 -7.49 24.16
C ARG A 219 -20.88 -7.40 24.57
N SER A 220 -21.81 -7.71 23.65
CA SER A 220 -23.24 -7.60 23.94
C SER A 220 -23.72 -8.55 25.05
N ARG A 221 -23.05 -9.71 25.20
CA ARG A 221 -23.47 -10.75 26.14
C ARG A 221 -22.74 -10.73 27.48
N HIS A 222 -21.49 -10.27 27.51
CA HIS A 222 -20.65 -10.35 28.72
C HIS A 222 -20.20 -8.99 29.26
N GLY A 223 -20.56 -7.86 28.61
CA GLY A 223 -20.20 -6.52 29.07
C GLY A 223 -18.69 -6.26 29.17
N GLN A 224 -17.86 -7.13 28.60
CA GLN A 224 -16.40 -7.00 28.68
C GLN A 224 -15.94 -5.86 27.79
N ALA A 225 -15.35 -4.81 28.39
CA ALA A 225 -14.52 -3.85 27.69
C ALA A 225 -13.30 -4.60 27.13
N LEU A 226 -13.36 -4.99 25.85
CA LEU A 226 -12.25 -5.62 25.15
C LEU A 226 -11.15 -4.57 24.89
N GLY A 227 -10.39 -4.18 25.92
CA GLY A 227 -9.29 -3.20 25.87
C GLY A 227 -8.05 -3.66 25.08
N LEU A 228 -8.20 -4.60 24.15
CA LEU A 228 -7.14 -5.20 23.33
C LEU A 228 -7.48 -5.10 21.82
N GLU A 229 -8.22 -4.07 21.41
CA GLU A 229 -8.62 -3.84 20.01
C GLU A 229 -7.44 -3.90 19.02
N GLY A 230 -6.27 -3.38 19.40
CA GLY A 230 -5.06 -3.49 18.58
C GLY A 230 -4.57 -4.92 18.35
N PHE A 231 -4.73 -5.82 19.33
CA PHE A 231 -4.41 -7.24 19.16
C PHE A 231 -5.38 -7.94 18.22
N PHE A 232 -6.67 -7.54 18.22
CA PHE A 232 -7.62 -8.07 17.24
C PHE A 232 -7.24 -7.65 15.82
N ALA A 233 -6.81 -6.41 15.63
CA ALA A 233 -6.34 -5.91 14.34
C ALA A 233 -5.15 -6.73 13.81
N LEU A 234 -4.07 -6.80 14.60
CA LEU A 234 -2.87 -7.54 14.25
C LEU A 234 -3.14 -9.03 14.07
N GLY A 235 -3.92 -9.63 14.97
CA GLY A 235 -4.32 -11.03 14.90
C GLY A 235 -5.12 -11.33 13.63
N LEU A 236 -6.06 -10.46 13.24
CA LEU A 236 -6.84 -10.61 12.02
C LEU A 236 -5.97 -10.44 10.76
N ILE A 237 -5.05 -9.49 10.74
CA ILE A 237 -4.07 -9.32 9.66
C ILE A 237 -3.28 -10.61 9.47
N MET A 238 -2.63 -11.07 10.54
CA MET A 238 -1.74 -12.25 10.49
C MET A 238 -2.50 -13.54 10.19
N LEU A 239 -3.69 -13.73 10.77
CA LEU A 239 -4.51 -14.92 10.54
C LEU A 239 -5.05 -14.94 9.10
N SER A 240 -5.54 -13.80 8.59
CA SER A 240 -6.03 -13.70 7.21
C SER A 240 -4.92 -13.95 6.22
N TYR A 241 -3.73 -13.41 6.46
CA TYR A 241 -2.55 -13.65 5.65
C TYR A 241 -2.12 -15.12 5.67
N GLY A 242 -1.89 -15.68 6.88
CA GLY A 242 -1.37 -17.03 7.06
C GLY A 242 -2.32 -18.14 6.59
N VAL A 243 -3.61 -18.06 6.91
CA VAL A 243 -4.62 -19.04 6.43
C VAL A 243 -4.69 -19.03 4.91
N THR A 244 -4.65 -17.84 4.31
CA THR A 244 -4.68 -17.70 2.85
C THR A 244 -3.43 -18.28 2.21
N LEU A 245 -2.24 -18.03 2.76
CA LEU A 245 -1.00 -18.66 2.27
C LEU A 245 -1.05 -20.19 2.38
N ALA A 246 -1.62 -20.74 3.46
CA ALA A 246 -1.74 -22.18 3.66
C ALA A 246 -2.63 -22.87 2.60
N ILE A 247 -3.57 -22.14 2.00
CA ILE A 247 -4.41 -22.62 0.89
C ILE A 247 -3.91 -22.15 -0.49
N HIS A 248 -2.66 -21.66 -0.58
CA HIS A 248 -2.06 -21.12 -1.81
C HIS A 248 -2.82 -19.94 -2.42
N GLY A 249 -3.43 -19.12 -1.57
CA GLY A 249 -4.16 -17.92 -1.94
C GLY A 249 -3.31 -16.64 -1.95
N TYR A 250 -3.92 -15.51 -2.32
CA TYR A 250 -3.24 -14.20 -2.30
C TYR A 250 -3.45 -13.49 -0.96
N GLY A 251 -2.44 -13.58 -0.09
CA GLY A 251 -2.49 -13.07 1.28
C GLY A 251 -2.75 -11.56 1.40
N PHE A 252 -2.10 -10.72 0.59
CA PHE A 252 -2.35 -9.27 0.58
C PHE A 252 -3.82 -8.94 0.31
N LEU A 253 -4.41 -9.61 -0.69
CA LEU A 253 -5.81 -9.44 -1.05
C LEU A 253 -6.75 -9.93 0.05
N ALA A 254 -6.37 -10.98 0.79
CA ALA A 254 -7.12 -11.45 1.94
C ALA A 254 -7.14 -10.44 3.10
N VAL A 255 -6.00 -9.82 3.40
CA VAL A 255 -5.92 -8.80 4.46
C VAL A 255 -6.75 -7.57 4.09
N PHE A 256 -6.66 -7.11 2.85
CA PHE A 256 -7.53 -6.05 2.34
C PHE A 256 -9.02 -6.42 2.46
N ALA A 257 -9.41 -7.62 2.01
CA ALA A 257 -10.79 -8.11 2.10
C ALA A 257 -11.29 -8.26 3.54
N ALA A 258 -10.42 -8.65 4.48
CA ALA A 258 -10.74 -8.74 5.90
C ALA A 258 -11.07 -7.38 6.50
N GLY A 259 -10.29 -6.34 6.17
CA GLY A 259 -10.57 -4.96 6.57
C GLY A 259 -11.93 -4.47 6.05
N VAL A 260 -12.21 -4.68 4.75
CA VAL A 260 -13.50 -4.32 4.15
C VAL A 260 -14.67 -5.07 4.78
N ALA A 261 -14.52 -6.37 5.04
CA ALA A 261 -15.56 -7.20 5.64
C ALA A 261 -15.87 -6.80 7.09
N MET A 262 -14.84 -6.54 7.89
CA MET A 262 -14.97 -6.05 9.26
C MET A 262 -15.74 -4.72 9.30
N ARG A 263 -15.37 -3.79 8.42
CA ARG A 263 -16.06 -2.49 8.29
C ARG A 263 -17.52 -2.64 7.84
N ARG A 264 -17.83 -3.67 7.06
CA ARG A 264 -19.19 -3.89 6.54
C ARG A 264 -20.16 -4.36 7.62
N VAL A 265 -19.71 -5.22 8.54
CA VAL A 265 -20.53 -5.71 9.65
C VAL A 265 -21.01 -4.53 10.49
N GLU A 266 -20.11 -3.61 10.82
CA GLU A 266 -20.42 -2.38 11.54
C GLU A 266 -21.39 -1.46 10.78
N HIS A 267 -21.17 -1.21 9.47
CA HIS A 267 -22.09 -0.36 8.68
C HIS A 267 -23.53 -0.90 8.69
N ARG A 268 -23.74 -2.23 8.71
CA ARG A 268 -25.10 -2.79 8.72
C ARG A 268 -25.85 -2.48 10.02
N THR A 269 -25.14 -2.31 11.14
CA THR A 269 -25.73 -2.04 12.45
C THR A 269 -25.88 -0.54 12.72
N SER A 270 -24.88 0.28 12.33
CA SER A 270 -24.88 1.74 12.57
C SER A 270 -25.57 2.57 11.47
N GLY A 271 -25.98 1.94 10.35
CA GLY A 271 -26.68 2.61 9.25
C GLY A 271 -25.79 3.61 8.48
N ARG A 272 -26.31 4.82 8.23
CA ARG A 272 -25.68 5.83 7.34
C ARG A 272 -24.79 6.84 8.09
N LYS A 273 -24.88 6.93 9.41
CA LYS A 273 -24.06 7.80 10.28
C LYS A 273 -22.63 7.27 10.34
N THR A 274 -21.61 8.10 10.25
CA THR A 274 -20.19 7.68 10.42
C THR A 274 -19.95 7.09 11.81
N SER A 275 -18.87 6.31 12.00
CA SER A 275 -18.56 5.74 13.32
C SER A 275 -18.43 6.83 14.37
N LYS A 276 -17.73 7.93 14.04
CA LYS A 276 -17.67 9.17 14.86
C LYS A 276 -19.06 9.77 15.16
N GLU A 277 -19.97 9.84 14.19
CA GLU A 277 -21.35 10.35 14.42
C GLU A 277 -22.25 9.37 15.19
N THR A 278 -21.97 8.07 15.13
CA THR A 278 -22.75 7.02 15.82
C THR A 278 -22.29 6.87 17.27
N VAL A 279 -20.98 6.97 17.49
CA VAL A 279 -20.36 7.04 18.82
C VAL A 279 -20.74 8.36 19.52
N GLY A 280 -20.92 9.47 18.77
CA GLY A 280 -21.24 10.78 19.33
C GLY A 280 -20.01 11.47 19.93
N ILE A 281 -20.21 12.62 20.60
CA ILE A 281 -19.21 13.10 21.57
C ILE A 281 -19.22 12.06 22.68
N VAL A 282 -18.18 11.22 22.73
CA VAL A 282 -17.96 10.32 23.86
C VAL A 282 -17.93 11.20 25.09
N ASP A 283 -18.91 11.04 25.99
CA ASP A 283 -18.83 11.69 27.28
C ASP A 283 -17.62 11.11 27.99
N SER A 284 -16.62 11.94 28.31
CA SER A 284 -15.33 11.47 28.84
C SER A 284 -15.48 10.76 30.19
N GLU A 285 -16.62 10.92 30.84
CA GLU A 285 -16.97 10.27 32.11
C GLU A 285 -17.63 8.88 31.93
N ASP A 286 -18.11 8.51 30.73
CA ASP A 286 -18.97 7.32 30.53
C ASP A 286 -18.60 6.47 29.28
N VAL A 287 -17.30 6.29 29.07
CA VAL A 287 -16.73 5.44 28.00
C VAL A 287 -17.24 4.00 28.10
N GLU A 288 -17.46 3.50 29.32
CA GLU A 288 -17.91 2.14 29.60
C GLU A 288 -19.38 1.91 29.20
N ALA A 289 -20.25 2.91 29.42
CA ALA A 289 -21.66 2.88 29.02
C ALA A 289 -21.82 2.94 27.49
N THR A 290 -20.99 3.74 26.80
CA THR A 290 -21.00 3.83 25.32
C THR A 290 -20.40 2.56 24.68
N ALA A 291 -19.43 1.91 25.34
CA ALA A 291 -18.78 0.69 24.87
C ALA A 291 -19.62 -0.60 25.05
N THR A 292 -20.60 -0.59 25.95
CA THR A 292 -21.49 -1.74 26.27
C THR A 292 -22.84 -1.69 25.56
N ASP A 293 -23.23 -0.55 24.98
CA ASP A 293 -24.43 -0.40 24.16
C ASP A 293 -24.34 -1.27 22.89
N PRO A 294 -25.25 -2.25 22.68
CA PRO A 294 -25.25 -3.13 21.51
C PRO A 294 -25.23 -2.41 20.16
N ASP A 295 -25.84 -1.23 20.07
CA ASP A 295 -25.95 -0.47 18.81
C ASP A 295 -24.69 0.37 18.52
N LYS A 296 -23.87 0.68 19.54
CA LYS A 296 -22.63 1.48 19.43
C LYS A 296 -21.34 0.69 19.57
N ALA A 297 -21.38 -0.50 20.16
CA ALA A 297 -20.21 -1.34 20.42
C ALA A 297 -19.42 -1.67 19.14
N HIS A 298 -20.11 -1.90 18.01
CA HIS A 298 -19.44 -2.18 16.73
C HIS A 298 -18.69 -0.97 16.19
N ALA A 299 -19.29 0.22 16.33
CA ALA A 299 -18.70 1.47 15.86
C ALA A 299 -17.48 1.86 16.70
N PHE A 300 -17.56 1.66 18.02
CA PHE A 300 -16.44 1.86 18.92
C PHE A 300 -15.26 0.94 18.57
N VAL A 301 -15.48 -0.37 18.43
CA VAL A 301 -14.41 -1.34 18.12
C VAL A 301 -13.73 -1.00 16.79
N ALA A 302 -14.50 -0.71 15.75
CA ALA A 302 -13.92 -0.37 14.46
C ALA A 302 -13.15 0.95 14.48
N GLU A 303 -13.62 1.95 15.24
CA GLU A 303 -12.91 3.22 15.41
C GLU A 303 -11.62 3.04 16.22
N SER A 304 -11.64 2.27 17.31
CA SER A 304 -10.44 1.93 18.09
C SER A 304 -9.42 1.15 17.27
N VAL A 305 -9.88 0.12 16.55
CA VAL A 305 -9.05 -0.66 15.62
C VAL A 305 -8.48 0.24 14.54
N MET A 306 -9.27 1.15 13.98
CA MET A 306 -8.82 2.10 12.96
C MET A 306 -7.79 3.08 13.52
N GLY A 307 -8.01 3.65 14.70
CA GLY A 307 -7.05 4.53 15.37
C GLY A 307 -5.69 3.86 15.58
N PHE A 308 -5.69 2.66 16.16
CA PHE A 308 -4.47 1.87 16.34
C PHE A 308 -3.81 1.50 15.00
N THR A 309 -4.61 1.12 14.00
CA THR A 309 -4.08 0.77 12.67
C THR A 309 -3.45 1.98 11.98
N ILE A 310 -4.01 3.18 12.15
CA ILE A 310 -3.41 4.43 11.64
C ILE A 310 -2.07 4.72 12.32
N GLU A 311 -1.97 4.52 13.64
CA GLU A 311 -0.70 4.67 14.35
C GLU A 311 0.36 3.68 13.84
N LEU A 312 -0.02 2.41 13.66
CA LEU A 312 0.86 1.41 13.05
C LEU A 312 1.27 1.76 11.62
N GLU A 313 0.34 2.30 10.82
CA GLU A 313 0.61 2.74 9.45
C GLU A 313 1.67 3.84 9.43
N HIS A 314 1.58 4.85 10.31
CA HIS A 314 2.60 5.91 10.41
C HIS A 314 3.97 5.37 10.86
N ILE A 315 3.99 4.42 11.80
CA ILE A 315 5.24 3.80 12.25
C ILE A 315 5.86 2.99 11.12
N ALA A 316 5.06 2.18 10.42
CA ALA A 316 5.50 1.39 9.28
C ALA A 316 6.02 2.29 8.15
N GLU A 317 5.30 3.36 7.82
CA GLU A 317 5.74 4.38 6.85
C GLU A 317 7.09 4.97 7.26
N ALA A 318 7.24 5.42 8.51
CA ALA A 318 8.49 6.02 8.98
C ALA A 318 9.67 5.07 8.85
N VAL A 319 9.52 3.82 9.30
CA VAL A 319 10.57 2.79 9.20
C VAL A 319 10.91 2.50 7.74
N LEU A 320 9.91 2.24 6.91
CA LEU A 320 10.12 1.79 5.54
C LEU A 320 10.70 2.87 4.64
N ILE A 321 10.22 4.11 4.76
CA ILE A 321 10.74 5.21 3.96
C ILE A 321 12.17 5.58 4.41
N LEU A 322 12.50 5.40 5.69
CA LEU A 322 13.88 5.54 6.17
C LEU A 322 14.80 4.47 5.60
N LEU A 323 14.36 3.20 5.55
CA LEU A 323 15.10 2.11 4.90
C LEU A 323 15.29 2.37 3.40
N ILE A 324 14.25 2.85 2.70
CA ILE A 324 14.34 3.28 1.30
C ILE A 324 15.34 4.42 1.15
N GLY A 325 15.33 5.42 2.03
CA GLY A 325 16.29 6.51 2.02
C GLY A 325 17.74 6.04 2.18
N ALA A 326 17.98 5.07 3.07
CA ALA A 326 19.31 4.48 3.24
C ALA A 326 19.76 3.67 2.01
N LEU A 327 18.84 2.94 1.34
CA LEU A 327 19.14 2.30 0.05
C LEU A 327 19.46 3.34 -1.03
N VAL A 328 18.65 4.40 -1.14
CA VAL A 328 18.89 5.50 -2.08
C VAL A 328 20.27 6.13 -1.83
N SER A 329 20.67 6.27 -0.56
CA SER A 329 22.01 6.74 -0.17
C SER A 329 23.14 5.83 -0.67
N GLY A 330 22.92 4.50 -0.71
CA GLY A 330 23.89 3.57 -1.26
C GLY A 330 24.02 3.63 -2.79
N TYR A 331 22.93 3.92 -3.50
CA TYR A 331 22.85 3.86 -4.97
C TYR A 331 22.75 5.22 -5.67
N TRP A 332 22.90 6.33 -4.95
CA TRP A 332 22.56 7.67 -5.46
C TRP A 332 23.32 8.07 -6.73
N VAL A 333 24.59 7.64 -6.86
CA VAL A 333 25.41 7.92 -8.05
C VAL A 333 24.87 7.13 -9.24
N ASP A 334 24.58 5.84 -9.06
CA ASP A 334 24.08 4.95 -10.12
C ASP A 334 22.65 5.34 -10.56
N MET A 335 21.91 6.01 -9.69
CA MET A 335 20.60 6.60 -10.00
C MET A 335 20.70 7.78 -10.97
N LEU A 336 21.82 8.53 -10.97
CA LEU A 336 22.01 9.75 -11.77
C LEU A 336 22.46 9.44 -13.20
N THR A 337 21.62 8.69 -13.92
CA THR A 337 21.85 8.36 -15.34
C THR A 337 20.76 8.97 -16.21
N TRP A 338 21.12 9.39 -17.43
CA TRP A 338 20.15 9.87 -18.43
C TRP A 338 19.10 8.81 -18.77
N ALA A 339 19.51 7.53 -18.81
CA ALA A 339 18.60 6.41 -19.00
C ALA A 339 17.60 6.29 -17.84
N GLY A 340 18.07 6.32 -16.59
CA GLY A 340 17.21 6.30 -15.41
C GLY A 340 16.23 7.47 -15.39
N ALA A 341 16.70 8.70 -15.66
CA ALA A 341 15.86 9.89 -15.75
C ALA A 341 14.78 9.76 -16.86
N ALA A 342 15.14 9.22 -18.03
CA ALA A 342 14.21 8.97 -19.12
C ALA A 342 13.14 7.92 -18.75
N VAL A 343 13.52 6.84 -18.06
CA VAL A 343 12.58 5.81 -17.58
C VAL A 343 11.60 6.40 -16.56
N VAL A 344 12.10 7.16 -15.58
CA VAL A 344 11.28 7.86 -14.58
C VAL A 344 10.29 8.80 -15.26
N ALA A 345 10.77 9.65 -16.18
CA ALA A 345 9.93 10.61 -16.88
C ALA A 345 8.88 9.90 -17.76
N THR A 346 9.28 8.85 -18.47
CA THR A 346 8.37 8.07 -19.33
C THR A 346 7.28 7.40 -18.50
N LEU A 347 7.64 6.80 -17.36
CA LEU A 347 6.66 6.20 -16.46
C LEU A 347 5.65 7.24 -15.95
N LEU A 348 6.14 8.32 -15.34
CA LEU A 348 5.30 9.27 -14.61
C LEU A 348 4.48 10.18 -15.52
N PHE A 349 5.06 10.63 -16.65
CA PHE A 349 4.40 11.61 -17.53
C PHE A 349 3.76 11.00 -18.77
N VAL A 350 4.09 9.75 -19.13
CA VAL A 350 3.55 9.11 -20.34
C VAL A 350 2.74 7.86 -19.99
N ILE A 351 3.38 6.82 -19.45
CA ILE A 351 2.76 5.51 -19.23
C ILE A 351 1.60 5.63 -18.23
N ARG A 352 1.82 6.23 -17.06
CA ARG A 352 0.80 6.35 -16.02
C ARG A 352 -0.41 7.18 -16.50
N PRO A 353 -0.25 8.38 -17.09
CA PRO A 353 -1.38 9.12 -17.66
C PRO A 353 -2.11 8.38 -18.79
N ALA A 354 -1.39 7.64 -19.65
CA ALA A 354 -2.02 6.86 -20.71
C ALA A 354 -2.83 5.69 -20.15
N ALA A 355 -2.23 4.89 -19.26
CA ALA A 355 -2.85 3.73 -18.61
C ALA A 355 -4.14 4.11 -17.87
N THR A 356 -4.06 5.18 -17.07
CA THR A 356 -5.21 5.68 -16.31
C THR A 356 -6.28 6.23 -17.25
N ARG A 357 -5.95 7.01 -18.28
CA ARG A 357 -6.96 7.50 -19.25
C ARG A 357 -7.68 6.36 -19.95
N LEU A 358 -6.98 5.30 -20.34
CA LEU A 358 -7.56 4.10 -20.94
C LEU A 358 -8.51 3.39 -19.97
N ALA A 359 -8.08 3.16 -18.72
CA ALA A 359 -8.93 2.56 -17.69
C ALA A 359 -10.16 3.43 -17.33
N LEU A 360 -10.05 4.74 -17.48
CA LEU A 360 -11.11 5.71 -17.21
C LEU A 360 -12.08 5.91 -18.39
N ILE A 361 -11.90 5.21 -19.52
CA ILE A 361 -12.84 5.26 -20.65
C ILE A 361 -14.23 4.81 -20.21
N GLY A 362 -15.26 5.61 -20.48
CA GLY A 362 -16.64 5.36 -20.05
C GLY A 362 -16.91 5.58 -18.56
N SER A 363 -15.95 6.11 -17.80
CA SER A 363 -16.17 6.50 -16.40
C SER A 363 -16.90 7.85 -16.27
N ARG A 364 -17.61 8.04 -15.16
CA ARG A 364 -18.30 9.29 -14.81
C ARG A 364 -17.36 10.40 -14.30
N ALA A 365 -16.06 10.13 -14.18
CA ALA A 365 -15.08 11.11 -13.68
C ALA A 365 -14.94 12.29 -14.65
N SER A 366 -14.95 13.51 -14.10
CA SER A 366 -14.75 14.75 -14.87
C SER A 366 -13.33 14.84 -15.43
N ARG A 367 -13.10 15.71 -16.42
CA ARG A 367 -11.75 15.91 -17.00
C ARG A 367 -10.71 16.29 -15.93
N HIS A 368 -11.08 17.09 -14.94
CA HIS A 368 -10.20 17.48 -13.84
C HIS A 368 -9.90 16.29 -12.93
N GLN A 369 -10.91 15.53 -12.53
CA GLN A 369 -10.75 14.32 -11.71
C GLN A 369 -9.87 13.28 -12.40
N ARG A 370 -10.06 13.06 -13.71
CA ARG A 370 -9.22 12.14 -14.48
C ARG A 370 -7.76 12.57 -14.47
N ARG A 371 -7.45 13.86 -14.62
CA ARG A 371 -6.07 14.37 -14.54
C ARG A 371 -5.47 14.16 -13.15
N LEU A 372 -6.23 14.41 -12.09
CA LEU A 372 -5.77 14.18 -10.72
C LEU A 372 -5.49 12.70 -10.46
N ILE A 373 -6.40 11.81 -10.86
CA ILE A 373 -6.22 10.35 -10.75
C ILE A 373 -5.01 9.87 -11.57
N SER A 374 -4.83 10.42 -12.78
CA SER A 374 -3.65 10.13 -13.62
C SER A 374 -2.35 10.60 -12.97
N TRP A 375 -2.37 11.74 -12.27
CA TRP A 375 -1.20 12.29 -11.59
C TRP A 375 -0.85 11.51 -10.34
N PHE A 376 -1.82 11.25 -9.46
CA PHE A 376 -1.61 10.59 -8.16
C PHE A 376 -1.41 9.07 -8.29
N GLY A 377 -0.26 8.67 -8.83
CA GLY A 377 0.22 7.29 -8.90
C GLY A 377 1.51 7.11 -8.12
N ILE A 378 1.47 7.38 -6.82
CA ILE A 378 2.65 7.36 -5.95
C ILE A 378 3.27 5.97 -5.98
N ARG A 379 4.61 5.89 -6.06
CA ARG A 379 5.39 4.64 -6.02
C ARG A 379 6.20 4.64 -4.73
N GLY A 380 6.31 3.50 -4.06
CA GLY A 380 6.95 3.44 -2.76
C GLY A 380 7.17 2.03 -2.25
N VAL A 381 6.62 1.72 -1.08
CA VAL A 381 6.78 0.48 -0.34
C VAL A 381 6.40 -0.75 -1.18
N GLY A 382 5.28 -0.69 -1.90
CA GLY A 382 4.87 -1.77 -2.82
C GLY A 382 5.98 -2.11 -3.84
N SER A 383 6.59 -1.08 -4.43
CA SER A 383 7.69 -1.25 -5.37
C SER A 383 8.95 -1.81 -4.72
N LEU A 384 9.25 -1.42 -3.48
CA LEU A 384 10.34 -2.01 -2.71
C LEU A 384 10.09 -3.50 -2.46
N TYR A 385 8.88 -3.88 -2.01
CA TYR A 385 8.53 -5.27 -1.75
C TYR A 385 8.74 -6.15 -2.99
N TYR A 386 8.20 -5.74 -4.15
CA TYR A 386 8.36 -6.51 -5.38
C TYR A 386 9.79 -6.53 -5.91
N LEU A 387 10.57 -5.47 -5.69
CA LEU A 387 12.00 -5.47 -5.99
C LEU A 387 12.73 -6.51 -5.15
N MET A 388 12.50 -6.53 -3.83
CA MET A 388 13.14 -7.49 -2.94
C MET A 388 12.67 -8.92 -3.22
N LEU A 389 11.38 -9.14 -3.48
CA LEU A 389 10.84 -10.43 -3.91
C LEU A 389 11.53 -10.95 -5.17
N ALA A 390 11.71 -10.09 -6.17
CA ALA A 390 12.36 -10.45 -7.41
C ALA A 390 13.86 -10.71 -7.23
N LEU A 391 14.57 -9.94 -6.41
CA LEU A 391 15.97 -10.22 -6.07
C LEU A 391 16.14 -11.51 -5.26
N GLU A 392 15.16 -11.87 -4.44
CA GLU A 392 15.19 -13.10 -3.66
C GLU A 392 14.95 -14.34 -4.52
N GLN A 393 13.97 -14.30 -5.43
CA GLN A 393 13.50 -15.47 -6.18
C GLN A 393 13.94 -15.51 -7.65
N GLY A 394 14.34 -14.37 -8.23
CA GLY A 394 14.66 -14.22 -9.64
C GLY A 394 16.15 -14.22 -9.96
N PRO A 395 16.53 -14.01 -11.25
CA PRO A 395 17.91 -14.02 -11.69
C PRO A 395 18.65 -12.75 -11.24
N ARG A 396 19.25 -12.77 -10.04
CA ARG A 396 19.95 -11.62 -9.42
C ARG A 396 20.89 -10.87 -10.35
N ALA A 397 21.68 -11.59 -11.16
CA ALA A 397 22.63 -10.97 -12.10
C ALA A 397 21.95 -10.05 -13.13
N GLN A 398 20.71 -10.36 -13.55
CA GLN A 398 19.95 -9.52 -14.49
C GLN A 398 19.17 -8.41 -13.78
N LEU A 399 18.85 -8.59 -12.49
CA LEU A 399 17.99 -7.68 -11.72
C LEU A 399 18.77 -6.60 -10.95
N LEU A 400 19.98 -6.91 -10.45
CA LEU A 400 20.82 -5.94 -9.71
C LEU A 400 21.09 -4.64 -10.51
N PRO A 401 21.35 -4.68 -11.83
CA PRO A 401 21.52 -3.46 -12.62
C PRO A 401 20.27 -2.57 -12.71
N LEU A 402 19.08 -3.12 -12.43
CA LEU A 402 17.81 -2.39 -12.47
C LEU A 402 17.47 -1.71 -11.13
N VAL A 403 18.15 -2.09 -10.04
CA VAL A 403 17.92 -1.54 -8.70
C VAL A 403 17.99 -0.01 -8.68
N PRO A 404 19.03 0.65 -9.24
CA PRO A 404 19.12 2.11 -9.22
C PRO A 404 17.92 2.77 -9.91
N TRP A 405 17.40 2.18 -10.99
CA TRP A 405 16.25 2.74 -11.69
C TRP A 405 14.96 2.62 -10.88
N VAL A 406 14.73 1.47 -10.24
CA VAL A 406 13.56 1.27 -9.37
C VAL A 406 13.63 2.23 -8.18
N LEU A 407 14.78 2.36 -7.53
CA LEU A 407 14.99 3.31 -6.42
C LEU A 407 14.82 4.77 -6.86
N ALA A 408 15.32 5.14 -8.05
CA ALA A 408 15.12 6.49 -8.61
C ALA A 408 13.65 6.80 -8.84
N ILE A 409 12.87 5.83 -9.32
CA ILE A 409 11.42 5.99 -9.51
C ILE A 409 10.72 6.16 -8.17
N ILE A 410 11.05 5.35 -7.16
CA ILE A 410 10.49 5.48 -5.82
C ILE A 410 10.82 6.86 -5.23
N ALA A 411 12.10 7.24 -5.19
CA ALA A 411 12.54 8.50 -4.60
C ALA A 411 11.93 9.72 -5.32
N MET A 412 11.96 9.74 -6.65
CA MET A 412 11.39 10.83 -7.44
C MET A 412 9.87 10.88 -7.29
N SER A 413 9.19 9.73 -7.20
CA SER A 413 7.74 9.69 -6.96
C SER A 413 7.40 10.27 -5.59
N ILE A 414 8.13 9.91 -4.52
CA ILE A 414 7.95 10.47 -3.18
C ILE A 414 8.12 12.00 -3.20
N VAL A 415 9.17 12.51 -3.84
CA VAL A 415 9.46 13.95 -3.88
C VAL A 415 8.43 14.72 -4.72
N LEU A 416 8.15 14.29 -5.95
CA LEU A 416 7.22 14.99 -6.84
C LEU A 416 5.79 15.01 -6.28
N HIS A 417 5.32 13.89 -5.72
CA HIS A 417 3.99 13.83 -5.13
C HIS A 417 3.94 14.50 -3.76
N GLY A 418 4.99 14.40 -2.94
CA GLY A 418 5.06 15.09 -1.66
C GLY A 418 4.93 16.61 -1.79
N ILE A 419 5.58 17.19 -2.81
CA ILE A 419 5.47 18.64 -3.10
C ILE A 419 4.10 19.01 -3.69
N SER A 420 3.53 18.15 -4.54
CA SER A 420 2.32 18.49 -5.33
C SER A 420 0.99 18.08 -4.69
N ALA A 421 0.96 17.12 -3.77
CA ALA A 421 -0.26 16.56 -3.19
C ALA A 421 -1.11 17.59 -2.45
N ALA A 422 -0.55 18.22 -1.42
CA ALA A 422 -1.26 19.23 -0.62
C ALA A 422 -1.79 20.41 -1.47
N PRO A 423 -1.00 21.07 -2.35
CA PRO A 423 -1.51 22.20 -3.12
C PRO A 423 -2.56 21.80 -4.17
N LEU A 424 -2.41 20.64 -4.82
CA LEU A 424 -3.39 20.19 -5.80
C LEU A 424 -4.73 19.80 -5.15
N MET A 425 -4.68 19.09 -4.02
CA MET A 425 -5.90 18.71 -3.29
C MET A 425 -6.61 19.93 -2.68
N ARG A 426 -5.88 20.95 -2.21
CA ARG A 426 -6.47 22.22 -1.74
C ARG A 426 -7.14 23.04 -2.85
N ARG A 427 -6.66 22.93 -4.09
CA ARG A 427 -7.30 23.58 -5.25
C ARG A 427 -8.53 22.84 -5.76
N TYR A 428 -8.62 21.56 -5.42
CA TYR A 428 -9.70 20.69 -5.87
C TYR A 428 -10.86 20.60 -4.87
N ALA A 429 -10.56 20.65 -3.57
CA ALA A 429 -11.54 20.85 -2.49
C ALA A 429 -12.13 22.27 -2.57
#